data_AF-A0A1Q7MYM0-F1
#
_entry.id   AF-A0A1Q7MYM0-F1
#
_cell.length_a   1.000
_cell.length_b   1.000
_cell.length_c   1.000
_cell.angle_alpha   90.00
_cell.angle_beta   90.00
_cell.angle_gamma   90.00
#
_symmetry.space_group_name_H-M   'P 1'
#
loop_
_entity.id
_entity.type
_entity.pdbx_description
1 polymer ?
#
loop_
_entity_poly.entity_id
_entity_poly.type
_entity_poly.pdbx_seq_one_letter_code
_entity_poly.pdbx_strand_id
1 'polypeptide(L)'
;MYINKWLGVSGDFGGAFPSGGKFLTYTGGPVVSTHKGQFSPFAHFLIGGAHASATDPLSGTTVGANGLAMMPGGGVDMGSKQLAFRLVQFDWLISRFSGVTDKNNARISSGLLFRF
;
A
#
# COMPACT_ATOMS: atom_id res chain seq x y z
N MET A 1 9.30 -0.90 11.73
CA MET A 1 10.09 -1.26 12.94
C MET A 1 9.90 -2.76 13.19
N TYR A 2 10.98 -3.52 13.33
CA TYR A 2 10.91 -4.98 13.55
C TYR A 2 10.84 -5.28 15.05
N ILE A 3 9.81 -6.02 15.48
CA ILE A 3 9.59 -6.46 16.87
C ILE A 3 10.43 -7.71 17.17
N ASN A 4 10.76 -8.49 16.12
CA ASN A 4 11.56 -9.72 16.15
C ASN A 4 12.36 -9.77 14.84
N LYS A 5 13.41 -10.61 14.73
CA LYS A 5 14.26 -10.71 13.51
C LYS A 5 13.47 -10.88 12.20
N TRP A 6 12.22 -11.34 12.26
CA TRP A 6 11.38 -11.62 11.10
C TRP A 6 10.00 -10.95 11.10
N LEU A 7 9.57 -10.30 12.19
CA LEU A 7 8.23 -9.71 12.32
C LEU A 7 8.37 -8.22 12.64
N GLY A 8 7.55 -7.40 11.99
CA GLY A 8 7.49 -5.97 12.20
C GLY A 8 6.14 -5.38 11.87
N VAL A 9 6.08 -4.06 11.91
CA VAL A 9 4.91 -3.27 11.52
C VAL A 9 5.26 -2.42 10.31
N SER A 10 4.34 -2.36 9.36
CA SER A 10 4.41 -1.55 8.14
C SER A 10 3.24 -0.58 8.08
N GLY A 11 3.48 0.59 7.51
CA GLY A 11 2.47 1.59 7.18
C GLY A 11 2.64 1.99 5.72
N ASP A 12 1.53 2.20 5.02
CA ASP A 12 1.50 2.53 3.61
C ASP A 12 0.52 3.68 3.36
N PHE A 13 1.01 4.68 2.63
CA PHE A 13 0.23 5.83 2.17
C PHE A 13 0.37 5.92 0.65
N GLY A 14 -0.75 5.84 -0.05
CA GLY A 14 -0.79 5.84 -1.51
C GLY A 14 -1.86 6.76 -2.06
N GLY A 15 -1.62 7.30 -3.25
CA GLY A 15 -2.57 8.16 -3.95
C GLY A 15 -2.58 7.91 -5.45
N ALA A 16 -3.77 7.89 -6.04
CA ALA A 16 -3.99 7.89 -7.49
C ALA A 16 -4.88 9.09 -7.86
N PHE A 17 -4.55 9.76 -8.96
CA PHE A 17 -5.18 11.01 -9.40
C PHE A 17 -5.67 10.89 -10.85
N PRO A 18 -6.74 10.10 -11.10
CA PRO A 18 -7.36 10.08 -12.42
C PRO A 18 -7.95 11.45 -12.77
N SER A 19 -8.17 11.71 -14.07
CA SER A 19 -8.79 12.97 -14.50
C SER A 19 -10.14 13.18 -13.81
N GLY A 20 -10.28 14.27 -13.06
CA GLY A 20 -11.50 14.58 -12.31
C GLY A 20 -11.72 13.71 -11.06
N GLY A 21 -10.71 12.97 -10.57
CA GLY A 21 -10.86 12.15 -9.37
C GLY A 21 -9.59 12.05 -8.52
N LYS A 22 -9.78 11.62 -7.27
CA LYS A 22 -8.70 11.34 -6.31
C LYS A 22 -9.04 10.08 -5.55
N PHE A 23 -8.05 9.20 -5.41
CA PHE A 23 -8.16 7.99 -4.61
C PHE A 23 -6.94 7.91 -3.68
N LEU A 24 -7.17 7.98 -2.38
CA LEU A 24 -6.14 7.96 -1.35
C LEU A 24 -6.31 6.74 -0.47
N THR A 25 -5.20 6.17 -0.02
CA THR A 25 -5.15 5.00 0.87
C THR A 25 -4.19 5.29 2.01
N TYR A 26 -4.57 4.86 3.21
CA TYR A 26 -3.75 4.96 4.41
C TYR A 26 -3.96 3.68 5.22
N THR A 27 -2.98 2.80 5.18
CA THR A 27 -3.08 1.45 5.75
C THR A 27 -1.89 1.14 6.65
N GLY A 28 -2.10 0.22 7.59
CA GLY A 28 -1.05 -0.27 8.46
C GLY A 28 -1.31 -1.72 8.86
N GLY A 29 -0.26 -2.42 9.25
CA GLY A 29 -0.42 -3.79 9.68
C GLY A 29 0.89 -4.55 9.86
N PRO A 30 0.79 -5.86 10.16
CA PRO A 30 1.95 -6.71 10.33
C PRO A 30 2.68 -6.94 9.00
N VAL A 31 4.00 -7.00 9.08
CA VAL A 31 4.90 -7.44 8.02
C VAL A 31 5.83 -8.51 8.55
N VAL A 32 6.01 -9.57 7.78
CA VAL A 32 7.03 -10.59 8.01
C VAL A 32 8.09 -10.49 6.93
N SER A 33 9.35 -10.56 7.30
CA SER A 33 10.48 -10.51 6.37
C SER A 33 11.57 -11.48 6.82
N THR A 34 12.26 -12.09 5.85
CA THR A 34 13.46 -12.87 6.12
C THR A 34 14.63 -12.24 5.39
N HIS A 35 15.81 -12.21 6.01
CA HIS A 35 17.02 -11.69 5.39
C HIS A 35 17.92 -12.86 4.96
N LYS A 36 18.15 -13.02 3.66
CA LYS A 36 19.06 -14.01 3.08
C LYS A 36 20.10 -13.30 2.22
N GLY A 37 21.22 -12.91 2.83
CA GLY A 37 22.30 -12.20 2.15
C GLY A 37 21.83 -10.82 1.65
N GLN A 38 21.89 -10.57 0.35
CA GLN A 38 21.46 -9.30 -0.22
C GLN A 38 19.95 -9.21 -0.46
N PHE A 39 19.22 -10.32 -0.41
CA PHE A 39 17.79 -10.35 -0.68
C PHE A 39 16.97 -10.50 0.60
N SER A 40 15.92 -9.70 0.70
CA SER A 40 14.98 -9.71 1.81
C SER A 40 13.55 -9.84 1.28
N PRO A 41 13.05 -11.07 1.03
CA PRO A 41 11.64 -11.26 0.75
C PRO A 41 10.79 -10.91 1.98
N PHE A 42 9.60 -10.38 1.73
CA PHE A 42 8.65 -10.01 2.76
C PHE A 42 7.21 -10.28 2.31
N ALA A 43 6.33 -10.46 3.28
CA ALA A 43 4.90 -10.50 3.10
C ALA A 43 4.24 -9.62 4.16
N HIS A 44 3.16 -8.95 3.81
CA HIS A 44 2.40 -8.12 4.75
C HIS A 44 0.91 -8.30 4.61
N PHE A 45 0.21 -7.84 5.62
CA PHE A 45 -1.22 -7.68 5.59
C PHE A 45 -1.56 -6.30 6.13
N LEU A 46 -1.97 -5.40 5.24
CA LEU A 46 -2.28 -4.03 5.63
C LEU A 46 -3.79 -3.82 5.66
N ILE A 47 -4.27 -3.08 6.64
CA ILE A 47 -5.67 -2.67 6.76
C ILE A 47 -5.73 -1.20 7.17
N GLY A 48 -6.73 -0.47 6.70
CA GLY A 48 -6.92 0.93 7.05
C GLY A 48 -8.04 1.54 6.26
N GLY A 49 -7.91 2.83 5.95
CA GLY A 49 -8.94 3.57 5.24
C GLY A 49 -8.55 3.91 3.80
N ALA A 50 -9.56 4.22 3.02
CA ALA A 50 -9.42 4.85 1.73
C ALA A 50 -10.38 6.04 1.61
N HIS A 51 -9.99 7.02 0.82
CA HIS A 51 -10.82 8.18 0.49
C HIS A 51 -10.87 8.34 -1.03
N ALA A 52 -12.08 8.31 -1.58
CA ALA A 52 -12.33 8.49 -3.00
C ALA A 52 -13.13 9.79 -3.21
N SER A 53 -12.76 10.60 -4.18
CA SER A 53 -13.54 11.76 -4.59
C SER A 53 -13.56 11.92 -6.09
N ALA A 54 -14.66 12.42 -6.64
CA ALA A 54 -14.80 12.77 -8.03
C ALA A 54 -15.40 14.17 -8.17
N THR A 55 -14.93 14.92 -9.16
CA THR A 55 -15.44 16.23 -9.53
C THR A 55 -16.18 16.11 -10.84
N ASP A 56 -17.45 16.52 -10.86
CA ASP A 56 -18.24 16.61 -12.07
C ASP A 56 -17.68 17.74 -12.96
N PRO A 57 -17.22 17.44 -14.19
CA PRO A 57 -16.63 18.43 -15.08
C PRO A 57 -17.62 19.49 -15.59
N LEU A 58 -18.94 19.24 -15.54
CA LEU A 58 -19.97 20.17 -16.00
C LEU A 58 -20.44 21.12 -14.90
N SER A 59 -20.64 20.59 -13.68
CA SER A 59 -21.13 21.40 -12.55
C SER A 59 -20.02 21.93 -11.63
N GLY A 60 -18.80 21.39 -11.72
CA GLY A 60 -17.69 21.67 -10.80
C GLY A 60 -17.90 21.07 -9.40
N THR A 61 -19.00 20.37 -9.16
CA THR A 61 -19.34 19.80 -7.86
C THR A 61 -18.40 18.64 -7.55
N THR A 62 -17.82 18.63 -6.35
CA THR A 62 -16.98 17.51 -5.88
C THR A 62 -17.72 16.69 -4.84
N VAL A 63 -17.77 15.39 -5.05
CA VAL A 63 -18.36 14.43 -4.11
C VAL A 63 -17.27 13.48 -3.64
N GLY A 64 -17.26 13.17 -2.35
CA GLY A 64 -16.25 12.31 -1.72
C GLY A 64 -16.87 11.29 -0.77
N ALA A 65 -16.19 10.15 -0.62
CA ALA A 65 -16.57 9.09 0.29
C ALA A 65 -15.33 8.51 0.97
N ASN A 66 -15.50 8.15 2.25
CA ASN A 66 -14.54 7.36 2.99
C ASN A 66 -14.94 5.88 2.95
N GLY A 67 -13.93 5.01 2.98
CA GLY A 67 -14.10 3.57 2.91
C GLY A 67 -13.00 2.84 3.65
N LEU A 68 -13.10 1.52 3.67
CA LEU A 68 -12.07 0.64 4.18
C LEU A 68 -11.12 0.25 3.03
N ALA A 69 -9.84 0.06 3.34
CA ALA A 69 -8.85 -0.54 2.45
C ALA A 69 -8.15 -1.71 3.14
N MET A 70 -7.93 -2.77 2.39
CA MET A 70 -7.12 -3.92 2.78
C MET A 70 -6.15 -4.24 1.66
N MET A 71 -4.90 -4.53 2.02
CA MET A 71 -3.82 -4.75 1.07
C MET A 71 -2.93 -5.92 1.56
N PRO A 72 -3.42 -7.18 1.46
CA PRO A 72 -2.53 -8.34 1.52
C PRO A 72 -1.55 -8.29 0.35
N GLY A 73 -0.28 -8.58 0.62
CA GLY A 73 0.76 -8.41 -0.38
C GLY A 73 2.12 -8.88 0.10
N GLY A 74 3.12 -8.64 -0.74
CA GLY A 74 4.50 -9.02 -0.46
C GLY A 74 5.44 -8.58 -1.56
N GLY A 75 6.72 -8.79 -1.33
CA GLY A 75 7.73 -8.31 -2.25
C GLY A 75 9.13 -8.80 -1.89
N VAL A 76 10.11 -8.26 -2.61
CA VAL A 76 11.52 -8.56 -2.41
C VAL A 76 12.32 -7.26 -2.42
N ASP A 77 13.06 -7.04 -1.34
CA ASP A 77 14.03 -5.96 -1.25
C ASP A 77 15.45 -6.51 -1.52
N MET A 78 16.30 -5.71 -2.14
CA MET A 78 17.70 -6.01 -2.41
C MET A 78 18.62 -4.93 -1.84
N GLY A 79 19.61 -5.32 -1.04
CA GLY A 79 20.57 -4.42 -0.41
C GLY A 79 20.94 -4.88 1.00
N SER A 80 22.10 -4.44 1.48
CA SER A 80 22.70 -4.98 2.71
C SER A 80 23.04 -3.95 3.79
N LYS A 81 22.59 -2.69 3.67
CA LYS A 81 22.93 -1.61 4.61
C LYS A 81 21.77 -0.60 4.77
N GLN A 82 22.10 0.68 4.99
CA GLN A 82 21.16 1.79 5.14
C GLN A 82 20.35 2.08 3.88
N LEU A 83 20.86 1.69 2.71
CA LEU A 83 20.19 1.82 1.42
C LEU A 83 19.87 0.42 0.88
N ALA A 84 18.61 0.21 0.53
CA ALA A 84 18.16 -0.96 -0.21
C ALA A 84 17.20 -0.51 -1.32
N PHE A 85 16.97 -1.39 -2.28
CA PHE A 85 16.02 -1.18 -3.36
C PHE A 85 14.91 -2.22 -3.31
N ARG A 86 13.66 -1.80 -3.40
CA ARG A 86 12.47 -2.64 -3.50
C ARG A 86 12.37 -3.04 -4.95
N LEU A 87 12.81 -4.27 -5.26
CA LEU A 87 12.76 -4.79 -6.62
C LEU A 87 11.32 -4.84 -7.12
N VAL A 88 10.45 -5.39 -6.27
CA VAL A 88 9.03 -5.48 -6.54
C VAL A 88 8.27 -5.61 -5.23
N GLN A 89 7.09 -5.00 -5.19
CA GLN A 89 6.04 -5.24 -4.23
C GLN A 89 4.74 -5.37 -5.00
N PHE A 90 3.96 -6.39 -4.64
CA PHE A 90 2.64 -6.66 -5.16
C PHE A 90 1.64 -6.62 -4.02
N ASP A 91 0.57 -5.84 -4.19
CA ASP A 91 -0.53 -5.75 -3.25
C ASP A 91 -1.86 -6.02 -3.95
N TRP A 92 -2.68 -6.86 -3.34
CA TRP A 92 -4.06 -7.05 -3.75
C TRP A 92 -4.95 -6.06 -3.00
N LEU A 93 -5.33 -4.96 -3.66
CA LEU A 93 -6.12 -3.90 -3.07
C LEU A 93 -7.60 -4.28 -3.06
N ILE A 94 -8.14 -4.41 -1.86
CA ILE A 94 -9.57 -4.56 -1.60
C ILE A 94 -10.04 -3.26 -0.97
N SER A 95 -11.06 -2.64 -1.54
CA SER A 95 -11.66 -1.43 -0.98
C SER A 95 -13.16 -1.61 -0.78
N ARG A 96 -13.70 -0.95 0.24
CA ARG A 96 -15.13 -1.00 0.54
C ARG A 96 -15.67 0.40 0.83
N PHE A 97 -16.58 0.85 -0.01
CA PHE A 97 -17.24 2.16 0.10
C PHE A 97 -18.75 1.97 0.09
N SER A 98 -19.44 2.58 1.06
CA SER A 98 -20.92 2.58 1.12
C SER A 98 -21.58 1.21 0.93
N GLY A 99 -20.97 0.15 1.48
CA GLY A 99 -21.46 -1.24 1.36
C GLY A 99 -20.99 -2.00 0.12
N VAL A 100 -20.50 -1.31 -0.91
CA VAL A 100 -19.94 -1.89 -2.14
C VAL A 100 -18.48 -2.27 -1.91
N THR A 101 -18.11 -3.50 -2.26
CA THR A 101 -16.73 -4.00 -2.14
C THR A 101 -16.13 -4.18 -3.52
N ASP A 102 -14.99 -3.54 -3.76
CA ASP A 102 -14.14 -3.80 -4.92
C ASP A 102 -12.92 -4.62 -4.48
N LYS A 103 -12.65 -5.69 -5.19
CA LYS A 103 -11.60 -6.67 -4.89
C LYS A 103 -10.74 -7.02 -6.11
N ASN A 104 -10.87 -6.29 -7.21
CA ASN A 104 -10.18 -6.62 -8.47
C ASN A 104 -9.08 -5.61 -8.80
N ASN A 105 -8.44 -5.06 -7.77
CA ASN A 105 -7.37 -4.09 -7.95
C ASN A 105 -6.03 -4.69 -7.51
N ALA A 106 -5.06 -4.65 -8.41
CA ALA A 106 -3.69 -5.00 -8.12
C ALA A 106 -2.83 -3.74 -8.13
N ARG A 107 -1.90 -3.65 -7.18
CA ARG A 107 -0.88 -2.60 -7.13
C ARG A 107 0.49 -3.25 -7.24
N ILE A 108 1.30 -2.74 -8.15
CA ILE A 108 2.71 -3.13 -8.29
C ILE A 108 3.55 -1.89 -8.05
N SER A 109 4.58 -2.00 -7.22
CA SER A 109 5.51 -0.91 -6.92
C SER A 109 6.95 -1.39 -6.83
N SER A 110 7.86 -0.45 -7.04
CA SER A 110 9.30 -0.56 -6.81
C SER A 110 9.81 0.77 -6.27
N GLY A 111 10.97 0.79 -5.63
CA GLY A 111 11.44 2.04 -5.02
C GLY A 111 12.68 1.91 -4.15
N LEU A 112 13.11 3.03 -3.58
CA LEU A 112 14.26 3.08 -2.67
C LEU A 112 13.79 2.88 -1.22
N LEU A 113 14.57 2.14 -0.44
CA LEU A 113 14.38 1.98 1.00
C LEU A 113 15.55 2.58 1.75
N PHE A 114 15.21 3.28 2.82
CA PHE A 114 16.14 3.77 3.82
C PHE A 114 15.93 2.98 5.11
N ARG A 115 16.97 2.30 5.59
CA ARG A 115 16.97 1.50 6.82
C ARG A 115 17.72 2.25 7.91
N PHE A 116 17.07 2.43 9.06
CA PHE A 116 17.57 3.11 10.26
C PHE A 116 17.49 2.16 11.46
#